data_AF-A0A2Z5US33-F1
#
_entry.id   AF-A0A2Z5US33-F1
#
_cell.length_a   1.000
_cell.length_b   1.000
_cell.length_c   1.000
_cell.angle_alpha   90.00
_cell.angle_beta   90.00
_cell.angle_gamma   90.00
#
_symmetry.space_group_name_H-M   'P 1'
#
loop_
_entity.id
_entity.type
_entity.pdbx_description
1 polymer ?
#
loop_
_entity_poly.entity_id
_entity_poly.type
_entity_poly.pdbx_seq_one_letter_code
_entity_poly.pdbx_strand_id
1 'polypeptide(L)' 'MSQFITPAELVGMNEQELRALYGRLLSDLRRNPQSRFLTSDVHVSLRHVEQALARLAQRPRPPQGPR' A
#
# COMPACT_ATOMS: atom_id res chain seq x y z
N MET A 1 10.32 -15.03 -1.43
CA MET A 1 8.90 -15.30 -1.75
C MET A 1 8.14 -14.01 -1.58
N SER A 2 7.37 -13.59 -2.59
CA SER A 2 6.58 -12.37 -2.51
C SER A 2 5.36 -12.62 -1.61
N GLN A 3 5.22 -11.88 -0.52
CA GLN A 3 4.09 -12.00 0.40
C GLN A 3 2.91 -11.22 -0.17
N PHE A 4 1.77 -11.89 -0.33
CA PHE A 4 0.52 -11.23 -0.69
C PHE A 4 0.04 -10.35 0.47
N ILE A 5 -0.19 -9.06 0.19
CA ILE A 5 -0.65 -8.10 1.19
C ILE A 5 -2.16 -7.94 1.10
N THR A 6 -2.86 -8.23 2.19
CA THR A 6 -4.31 -8.01 2.29
C THR A 6 -4.62 -6.61 2.81
N PRO A 7 -5.82 -6.07 2.55
CA PRO A 7 -6.23 -4.78 3.09
C PRO A 7 -6.24 -4.72 4.62
N ALA A 8 -6.46 -5.85 5.30
CA ALA A 8 -6.49 -5.92 6.77
C ALA A 8 -5.12 -5.62 7.38
N GLU A 9 -4.04 -6.11 6.74
CA GLU A 9 -2.65 -5.86 7.16
C GLU A 9 -2.25 -4.39 7.05
N LEU A 10 -2.95 -3.62 6.21
CA LEU A 10 -2.69 -2.19 6.01
C LEU A 10 -3.44 -1.31 7.02
N VAL A 11 -4.40 -1.88 7.76
CA VAL A 11 -5.17 -1.14 8.76
C VAL A 11 -4.25 -0.79 9.94
N GLY A 12 -4.16 0.50 10.26
CA GLY A 12 -3.33 0.98 11.36
C GLY A 12 -1.92 1.42 10.96
N MET A 13 -1.48 1.11 9.73
CA MET A 13 -0.24 1.66 9.18
C MET A 13 -0.34 3.16 8.94
N ASN A 14 0.76 3.87 9.21
CA ASN A 14 0.88 5.29 8.89
C ASN A 14 1.38 5.49 7.44
N GLU A 15 1.40 6.75 6.99
CA GLU A 15 1.80 7.06 5.60
C GLU A 15 3.23 6.61 5.28
N GLN A 16 4.19 6.76 6.21
CA GLN A 16 5.58 6.37 5.98
C GLN A 16 5.72 4.85 5.82
N GLU A 17 5.01 4.07 6.65
CA GLU A 17 5.02 2.62 6.55
C GLU A 17 4.40 2.13 5.24
N LEU A 18 3.29 2.73 4.82
CA LEU A 18 2.66 2.40 3.54
C LEU A 18 3.57 2.75 2.35
N ARG A 19 4.25 3.90 2.37
CA ARG A 19 5.23 4.28 1.34
C ARG A 19 6.43 3.34 1.31
N ALA A 20 6.94 2.93 2.47
CA ALA A 20 8.03 1.96 2.56
C ALA A 20 7.63 0.59 1.98
N LEU A 21 6.40 0.13 2.30
CA LEU A 21 5.85 -1.11 1.77
C LEU A 21 5.68 -1.05 0.25
N TYR A 22 5.17 0.07 -0.29
CA TYR A 22 5.05 0.31 -1.72
C TYR A 22 6.41 0.21 -2.44
N GLY A 23 7.45 0.87 -1.90
CA GLY A 23 8.80 0.81 -2.47
C GLY A 23 9.41 -0.59 -2.44
N ARG A 24 9.11 -1.38 -1.41
CA ARG A 24 9.54 -2.78 -1.30
C ARG A 24 8.87 -3.66 -2.35
N LEU A 25 7.55 -3.51 -2.55
CA LEU A 25 6.79 -4.24 -3.58
C LEU A 25 7.30 -3.92 -4.99
N LEU A 26 7.58 -2.64 -5.29
CA LEU A 26 8.18 -2.24 -6.57
C LEU A 26 9.58 -2.82 -6.77
N SER A 27 10.39 -2.89 -5.71
CA SER A 27 11.73 -3.48 -5.78
C SER A 27 11.66 -4.99 -6.03
N ASP A 28 10.68 -5.69 -5.47
CA ASP A 28 10.45 -7.11 -5.70
C ASP A 28 10.04 -7.38 -7.15
N LEU A 29 9.12 -6.57 -7.71
CA LEU A 29 8.75 -6.61 -9.13
C LEU A 29 9.96 -6.42 -10.05
N ARG A 30 10.83 -5.44 -9.74
CA ARG A 30 12.05 -5.21 -10.52
C ARG A 30 13.03 -6.37 -10.46
N ARG A 31 13.09 -7.09 -9.34
CA ARG A 31 13.98 -8.24 -9.15
C ARG A 31 13.44 -9.52 -9.79
N ASN A 32 12.13 -9.69 -9.88
CA ASN A 32 11.49 -10.88 -10.44
C ASN A 32 10.46 -10.55 -11.55
N PRO A 33 10.89 -9.99 -12.68
CA PRO A 33 9.98 -9.63 -13.77
C PRO A 33 9.37 -10.85 -14.50
N GLN A 34 9.94 -12.05 -14.36
CA GLN A 34 9.56 -13.22 -15.16
C GLN A 34 8.42 -14.07 -14.57
N SER A 35 8.06 -13.90 -13.30
CA SER A 35 7.07 -14.76 -12.65
C SER A 35 5.69 -14.13 -12.68
N ARG A 36 4.91 -14.44 -13.73
CA ARG A 36 3.56 -13.86 -14.00
C ARG A 36 2.60 -13.96 -12.81
N PHE A 37 2.64 -15.06 -12.06
CA PHE A 37 1.82 -15.26 -10.86
C PHE A 37 2.24 -14.32 -9.72
N LEU A 38 3.53 -14.22 -9.44
CA LEU A 38 4.07 -13.28 -8.45
C LEU A 38 3.83 -11.82 -8.85
N THR A 39 3.88 -11.52 -10.16
CA THR A 39 3.57 -10.17 -10.66
C THR A 39 2.11 -9.82 -10.35
N SER A 40 1.19 -10.77 -10.54
CA SER A 40 -0.25 -10.55 -10.29
C SER A 40 -0.54 -10.25 -8.82
N ASP A 41 0.01 -11.04 -7.89
CA ASP A 41 -0.17 -10.84 -6.45
C ASP A 41 0.46 -9.52 -5.95
N VAL A 42 1.62 -9.15 -6.51
CA VAL A 42 2.26 -7.87 -6.16
C VAL A 42 1.46 -6.69 -6.70
N HIS A 43 0.88 -6.78 -7.90
CA HIS A 43 0.02 -5.72 -8.43
C HIS A 43 -1.24 -5.53 -7.59
N VAL A 44 -1.85 -6.61 -7.10
CA VAL A 44 -2.99 -6.54 -6.17
C VAL A 44 -2.57 -5.91 -4.84
N SER A 45 -1.41 -6.32 -4.31
CA SER A 45 -0.84 -5.76 -3.08
C SER A 45 -0.55 -4.26 -3.21
N LEU A 46 0.00 -3.82 -4.35
CA LEU A 46 0.24 -2.40 -4.65
C LEU A 46 -1.07 -1.62 -4.65
N ARG A 47 -2.13 -2.15 -5.29
CA ARG A 47 -3.45 -1.51 -5.31
C ARG A 47 -4.03 -1.34 -3.91
N HIS A 48 -3.87 -2.32 -3.04
CA HIS A 48 -4.30 -2.20 -1.64
C HIS A 48 -3.55 -1.07 -0.91
N VAL A 49 -2.23 -0.97 -1.11
CA VAL A 49 -1.40 0.09 -0.51
C VAL A 49 -1.80 1.47 -1.03
N GLU A 50 -2.03 1.61 -2.33
CA GLU A 50 -2.51 2.86 -2.94
C GLU A 50 -3.86 3.29 -2.37
N GLN A 51 -4.79 2.35 -2.17
CA GLN A 51 -6.08 2.63 -1.53
C GLN A 51 -5.93 3.04 -0.07
N ALA A 52 -5.01 2.43 0.68
CA ALA A 52 -4.74 2.82 2.07
C ALA A 52 -4.15 4.24 2.16
N LEU A 53 -3.20 4.57 1.27
CA LEU A 53 -2.64 5.92 1.15
C LEU A 53 -3.71 6.96 0.78
N ALA A 54 -4.58 6.63 -0.18
CA ALA A 54 -5.69 7.51 -0.56
C ALA A 54 -6.65 7.77 0.60
N ARG A 55 -6.97 6.74 1.41
CA ARG A 55 -7.81 6.89 2.62
C ARG A 55 -7.16 7.78 3.68
N LEU A 56 -5.85 7.68 3.88
CA LEU A 56 -5.12 8.58 4.78
C LEU A 56 -5.16 10.03 4.29
N ALA A 57 -4.94 10.26 2.99
CA ALA A 57 -5.00 11.58 2.39
C ALA A 57 -6.43 12.19 2.43
N GLN A 58 -7.46 11.34 2.33
CA GLN A 58 -8.86 11.74 2.42
C GLN A 58 -9.36 11.89 3.85
N ARG A 59 -8.58 11.49 4.88
CA ARG A 59 -9.01 11.62 6.27
C ARG A 59 -9.35 13.09 6.53
N PRO A 60 -10.63 13.42 6.77
CA PRO A 60 -11.02 14.80 6.96
C PRO A 60 -10.24 15.33 8.15
N ARG A 61 -9.53 16.44 7.95
CA ARG A 61 -9.05 17.23 9.08
C ARG A 61 -10.26 17.46 9.99
N PRO A 62 -10.16 17.21 11.31
CA PRO A 62 -11.28 17.46 12.20
C PRO A 62 -11.78 18.89 11.95
N PRO A 63 -13.10 19.12 11.87
CA PRO A 63 -13.62 20.47 11.64
C PRO A 63 -13.01 21.36 12.71
N GLN A 64 -12.20 22.34 12.30
CA GLN A 64 -11.80 23.41 13.20
C GLN A 64 -13.10 24.04 13.68
N GLY A 65 -13.41 23.82 14.96
CA GLY A 65 -14.59 24.36 15.59
C GLY A 65 -14.66 25.88 15.39
N PRO A 66 -15.88 26.45 15.36
CA PRO A 66 -16.06 27.87 15.11
C PRO A 66 -15.31 28.68 16.19
N ARG A 67 -14.53 29.67 15.75
CA ARG A 67 -14.04 30.75 16.60
C ARG A 67 -15.12 31.81 16.73
#